data_AF-A0A076H1B6-F1
#
_entry.id   AF-A0A076H1B6-F1
#
_cell.length_a   1.000
_cell.length_b   1.000
_cell.length_c   1.000
_cell.angle_alpha   90.00
_cell.angle_beta   90.00
_cell.angle_gamma   90.00
#
_symmetry.space_group_name_H-M   'P 1'
#
loop_
_entity.id
_entity.type
_entity.pdbx_description
1 polymer ?
#
loop_
_entity_poly.entity_id
_entity_poly.type
_entity_poly.pdbx_seq_one_letter_code
_entity_poly.pdbx_strand_id
1 'polypeptide(L)'
;MDNPSHFTLRRIPLHDKQISSFYHVTSKESFWPILHTFPTHFNVNNADWAIFEEVNQRFADAACREASHGAIVWVHDYNLWLAPGFIRAQRPDLKIAFFHHTPFPSNDVFAILPWREQILESLLCCDIVGFHIPRYTENFARAASTLIGCERGPKRPVDSKFITVGTALSEATVTDWLQHNGRRIQLLSSPVGTSPDVIQQLSWSASVENYGELIVQDTKKGRKLILSASRVDYTKGNEELLLAFERLLERRSDLHGEVVLMLACVAAASGMKIYEDTQRSIEEIAGRINGRFSQIDWVPIRFSTRRIPYEEMIAWFSHADVCWITPLRDGLNLVAKEYAAARKHRGGVLVLSEFTGASVVLEGAVLTNPYSNRRMDDAIESALSMSEEEQRERMGWMTDAVERYTVKDWADEQLAGFPQPVAP
;
A
#
# COMPACT_ATOMS: atom_id res chain seq x y z
N MET A 1 -15.54 -13.53 13.92
CA MET A 1 -15.21 -12.56 14.98
C MET A 1 -16.50 -12.27 15.70
N ASP A 2 -16.77 -12.96 16.80
CA ASP A 2 -18.13 -13.03 17.35
C ASP A 2 -18.42 -11.94 18.40
N ASN A 3 -17.47 -11.03 18.66
CA ASN A 3 -17.68 -9.89 19.55
C ASN A 3 -16.66 -8.76 19.28
N PRO A 4 -16.88 -7.88 18.28
CA PRO A 4 -15.98 -6.76 18.04
C PRO A 4 -15.96 -5.82 19.25
N SER A 5 -14.79 -5.31 19.61
CA SER A 5 -14.66 -4.31 20.67
C SER A 5 -15.57 -3.12 20.37
N HIS A 6 -16.31 -2.66 21.38
CA HIS A 6 -17.17 -1.49 21.23
C HIS A 6 -16.32 -0.26 20.87
N PHE A 7 -16.68 0.40 19.76
CA PHE A 7 -16.10 1.68 19.38
C PHE A 7 -17.20 2.70 19.11
N THR A 8 -16.91 3.96 19.41
CA THR A 8 -17.80 5.08 19.10
C THR A 8 -17.40 5.66 17.75
N LEU A 9 -18.33 5.67 16.79
CA LEU A 9 -18.11 6.27 15.48
C LEU A 9 -18.69 7.67 15.42
N ARG A 10 -17.83 8.67 15.22
CA ARG A 10 -18.22 10.04 14.88
C ARG A 10 -17.99 10.28 13.40
N ARG A 11 -19.05 10.66 12.69
CA ARG A 11 -19.00 11.01 11.26
C ARG A 11 -18.96 12.52 11.11
N ILE A 12 -18.05 13.02 10.28
CA ILE A 12 -17.92 14.43 9.95
C ILE A 12 -18.46 14.62 8.54
N PRO A 13 -19.69 15.16 8.38
CA PRO A 13 -20.29 15.29 7.06
C PRO A 13 -19.56 16.37 6.24
N LEU A 14 -19.19 16.08 5.01
CA LEU A 14 -18.63 17.06 4.08
C LEU A 14 -19.67 17.40 3.01
N HIS A 15 -19.70 18.66 2.58
CA HIS A 15 -20.51 19.10 1.45
C HIS A 15 -19.86 18.69 0.13
N ASP A 16 -20.62 18.59 -0.96
CA ASP A 16 -20.12 18.15 -2.27
C ASP A 16 -18.94 19.00 -2.77
N LYS A 17 -18.98 20.32 -2.56
CA LYS A 17 -17.86 21.22 -2.88
C LYS A 17 -16.60 20.87 -2.07
N GLN A 18 -16.76 20.55 -0.79
CA GLN A 18 -15.65 20.13 0.06
C GLN A 18 -15.10 18.81 -0.41
N ILE A 19 -15.94 17.81 -0.70
CA ILE A 19 -15.51 16.50 -1.21
C ILE A 19 -14.72 16.67 -2.51
N SER A 20 -15.25 17.43 -3.48
CA SER A 20 -14.58 17.66 -4.74
C SER A 20 -13.22 18.34 -4.57
N SER A 21 -13.15 19.43 -3.80
CA SER A 21 -11.89 20.17 -3.63
C SER A 21 -10.88 19.44 -2.76
N PHE A 22 -11.29 18.98 -1.58
CA PHE A 22 -10.42 18.29 -0.61
C PHE A 22 -9.92 16.94 -1.15
N TYR A 23 -10.83 16.11 -1.65
CA TYR A 23 -10.52 14.72 -2.00
C TYR A 23 -10.13 14.56 -3.47
N HIS A 24 -10.98 14.96 -4.42
CA HIS A 24 -10.67 14.75 -5.84
C HIS A 24 -9.50 15.63 -6.31
N VAL A 25 -9.49 16.91 -5.94
CA VAL A 25 -8.43 17.82 -6.41
C VAL A 25 -7.20 17.77 -5.51
N THR A 26 -7.24 18.36 -4.32
CA THR A 26 -6.03 18.51 -3.49
C THR A 26 -5.40 17.17 -3.13
N SER A 27 -6.20 16.17 -2.75
CA SER A 27 -5.66 14.86 -2.37
C SER A 27 -5.26 14.00 -3.56
N LYS A 28 -6.09 13.90 -4.61
CA LYS A 28 -5.85 12.95 -5.73
C LYS A 28 -5.17 13.54 -6.95
N GLU A 29 -5.35 14.82 -7.26
CA GLU A 29 -4.65 15.49 -8.37
C GLU A 29 -3.37 16.22 -7.93
N SER A 30 -3.31 16.70 -6.68
CA SER A 30 -2.11 17.41 -6.19
C SER A 30 -1.18 16.51 -5.37
N PHE A 31 -1.67 15.81 -4.34
CA PHE A 31 -0.80 15.03 -3.46
C PHE A 31 -0.43 13.66 -3.99
N TRP A 32 -1.42 12.89 -4.44
CA TRP A 32 -1.22 11.51 -4.88
C TRP A 32 -0.10 11.36 -5.93
N PRO A 33 0.01 12.22 -6.97
CA PRO A 33 1.12 12.14 -7.92
C PRO A 33 2.48 12.39 -7.28
N ILE A 34 2.61 13.41 -6.44
CA ILE A 34 3.88 13.76 -5.79
C ILE A 34 4.32 12.65 -4.83
N LEU A 35 3.39 12.15 -4.02
CA LEU A 35 3.66 11.05 -3.08
C LEU A 35 4.16 9.80 -3.78
N HIS A 36 3.64 9.52 -4.99
CA HIS A 36 4.08 8.40 -5.81
C HIS A 36 5.14 8.80 -6.85
N THR A 37 5.80 9.95 -6.73
CA THR A 37 6.91 10.36 -7.61
C THR A 37 6.54 10.44 -9.10
N PHE A 38 5.32 10.91 -9.41
CA PHE A 38 4.84 11.24 -10.75
C PHE A 38 4.56 12.76 -10.88
N PRO A 39 5.59 13.61 -10.80
CA PRO A 39 5.41 15.07 -10.82
C PRO A 39 4.82 15.59 -12.15
N THR A 40 4.89 14.82 -13.23
CA THR A 40 4.25 15.13 -14.51
C THR A 40 2.72 15.06 -14.46
N HIS A 41 2.14 14.40 -13.46
CA HIS A 41 0.70 14.33 -13.23
C HIS A 41 0.22 15.30 -12.13
N PHE A 42 1.15 16.05 -11.52
CA PHE A 42 0.82 17.04 -10.50
C PHE A 42 0.03 18.20 -11.10
N ASN A 43 -1.13 18.49 -10.53
CA ASN A 43 -1.90 19.70 -10.84
C ASN A 43 -2.35 20.39 -9.55
N VAL A 44 -2.01 21.67 -9.41
CA VAL A 44 -2.36 22.50 -8.26
C VAL A 44 -3.39 23.59 -8.61
N ASN A 45 -3.62 23.85 -9.90
CA ASN A 45 -4.33 25.06 -10.35
C ASN A 45 -5.79 25.13 -9.85
N ASN A 46 -6.40 23.97 -9.60
CA ASN A 46 -7.77 23.87 -9.12
C ASN A 46 -7.86 23.64 -7.60
N ALA A 47 -6.72 23.54 -6.90
CA ALA A 47 -6.69 23.23 -5.48
C ALA A 47 -7.06 24.46 -4.65
N ASP A 48 -8.17 24.37 -3.92
CA ASP A 48 -8.53 25.36 -2.90
C ASP A 48 -7.93 24.93 -1.56
N TRP A 49 -6.79 25.54 -1.21
CA TRP A 49 -6.06 25.23 0.02
C TRP A 49 -6.87 25.55 1.27
N ALA A 50 -7.67 26.64 1.25
CA ALA A 50 -8.49 27.03 2.39
C ALA A 50 -9.54 25.96 2.72
N ILE A 51 -10.08 25.27 1.69
CA ILE A 51 -10.97 24.12 1.92
C ILE A 51 -10.20 22.95 2.55
N PHE A 52 -8.94 22.71 2.14
CA PHE A 52 -8.14 21.65 2.76
C PHE A 52 -7.85 21.93 4.24
N GLU A 53 -7.51 23.18 4.57
CA GLU A 53 -7.36 23.67 5.95
C GLU A 53 -8.67 23.52 6.74
N GLU A 54 -9.80 23.98 6.19
CA GLU A 54 -11.12 23.91 6.81
C GLU A 54 -11.49 22.45 7.15
N VAL A 55 -11.33 21.53 6.20
CA VAL A 55 -11.64 20.11 6.45
C VAL A 55 -10.74 19.55 7.54
N ASN A 56 -9.42 19.79 7.49
CA ASN A 56 -8.49 19.33 8.52
C ASN A 56 -8.82 19.89 9.90
N GLN A 57 -9.17 21.18 9.99
CA GLN A 57 -9.61 21.83 11.23
C GLN A 57 -10.85 21.15 11.80
N ARG A 58 -11.84 20.82 10.97
CA ARG A 58 -13.06 20.12 11.42
C ARG A 58 -12.78 18.73 11.97
N PHE A 59 -11.83 17.99 11.38
CA PHE A 59 -11.36 16.71 11.92
C PHE A 59 -10.62 16.89 13.26
N ALA A 60 -9.76 17.91 13.36
CA ALA A 60 -9.08 18.26 14.61
C ALA A 60 -10.07 18.62 15.72
N ASP A 61 -11.06 19.48 15.45
CA ASP A 61 -12.09 19.90 16.41
C ASP A 61 -12.93 18.73 16.91
N ALA A 62 -13.25 17.77 16.04
CA ALA A 62 -13.94 16.56 16.43
C ALA A 62 -13.08 15.70 17.37
N ALA A 63 -11.80 15.50 17.03
CA ALA A 63 -10.86 14.76 17.87
C ALA A 63 -10.68 15.43 19.25
N CYS A 64 -10.48 16.75 19.28
CA CYS A 64 -10.30 17.51 20.52
C CYS A 64 -11.52 17.49 21.44
N ARG A 65 -12.75 17.42 20.89
CA ARG A 65 -13.99 17.34 21.67
C ARG A 65 -14.21 15.96 22.29
N GLU A 66 -13.82 14.89 21.60
CA GLU A 66 -14.04 13.52 22.08
C GLU A 66 -12.88 13.02 22.97
N ALA A 67 -11.68 13.57 22.80
CA ALA A 67 -10.49 13.14 23.53
C ALA A 67 -10.49 13.63 25.00
N SER A 68 -10.45 12.68 25.94
CA SER A 68 -10.17 12.94 27.36
C SER A 68 -8.83 13.65 27.58
N HIS A 69 -8.62 14.18 28.78
CA HIS A 69 -7.32 14.79 29.14
C HIS A 69 -6.17 13.78 28.99
N GLY A 70 -5.09 14.19 28.32
CA GLY A 70 -3.91 13.34 28.13
C GLY A 70 -4.10 12.12 27.21
N ALA A 71 -5.23 12.03 26.51
CA ALA A 71 -5.52 10.92 25.60
C ALA A 71 -4.57 10.88 24.39
N ILE A 72 -4.49 9.71 23.76
CA ILE A 72 -3.77 9.52 22.49
C ILE A 72 -4.74 9.80 21.34
N VAL A 73 -4.34 10.69 20.43
CA VAL A 73 -4.99 10.89 19.13
C VAL A 73 -4.07 10.38 18.05
N TRP A 74 -4.52 9.35 17.32
CA TRP A 74 -3.78 8.77 16.21
C TRP A 74 -4.41 9.19 14.88
N VAL A 75 -3.71 10.05 14.16
CA VAL A 75 -4.11 10.58 12.85
C VAL A 75 -3.54 9.68 11.75
N HIS A 76 -4.35 9.40 10.73
CA HIS A 76 -3.95 8.52 9.64
C HIS A 76 -4.02 9.23 8.29
N ASP A 77 -2.91 9.10 7.56
CA ASP A 77 -2.72 9.40 6.14
C ASP A 77 -2.76 10.86 5.69
N TYR A 78 -2.28 11.07 4.45
CA TYR A 78 -1.99 12.38 3.87
C TYR A 78 -3.19 13.32 3.73
N ASN A 79 -4.41 12.79 3.72
CA ASN A 79 -5.62 13.61 3.71
C ASN A 79 -5.74 14.48 4.97
N LEU A 80 -5.10 14.09 6.08
CA LEU A 80 -5.19 14.76 7.37
C LEU A 80 -3.86 15.36 7.85
N TRP A 81 -2.97 15.74 6.92
CA TRP A 81 -1.66 16.30 7.24
C TRP A 81 -1.68 17.56 8.12
N LEU A 82 -2.75 18.36 8.09
CA LEU A 82 -2.82 19.58 8.89
C LEU A 82 -3.49 19.38 10.26
N ALA A 83 -4.22 18.29 10.45
CA ALA A 83 -4.93 18.02 11.70
C ALA A 83 -4.01 18.02 12.94
N PRO A 84 -2.77 17.45 12.92
CA PRO A 84 -1.90 17.46 14.09
C PRO A 84 -1.58 18.86 14.64
N GLY A 85 -1.28 19.82 13.76
CA GLY A 85 -1.03 21.21 14.12
C GLY A 85 -2.24 21.87 14.78
N PHE A 86 -3.43 21.69 14.21
CA PHE A 86 -4.67 22.20 14.80
C PHE A 86 -5.01 21.54 16.15
N ILE A 87 -4.80 20.23 16.29
CA ILE A 87 -5.01 19.51 17.54
C ILE A 87 -4.05 20.04 18.61
N ARG A 88 -2.76 20.17 18.29
CA ARG A 88 -1.73 20.62 19.24
C ARG A 88 -2.00 22.04 19.75
N ALA A 89 -2.44 22.93 18.86
CA ALA A 89 -2.77 24.31 19.21
C ALA A 89 -3.94 24.40 20.20
N GLN A 90 -4.97 23.56 20.05
CA GLN A 90 -6.15 23.55 20.92
C GLN A 90 -5.94 22.75 22.22
N ARG A 91 -5.21 21.65 22.14
CA ARG A 91 -5.11 20.63 23.19
C ARG A 91 -3.64 20.20 23.37
N PRO A 92 -2.80 21.06 23.97
CA PRO A 92 -1.38 20.77 24.18
C PRO A 92 -1.14 19.55 25.08
N ASP A 93 -2.14 19.13 25.86
CA ASP A 93 -2.10 17.96 26.74
C ASP A 93 -2.16 16.61 26.01
N LEU A 94 -2.68 16.58 24.77
CA LEU A 94 -2.88 15.33 24.04
C LEU A 94 -1.56 14.75 23.54
N LYS A 95 -1.50 13.42 23.47
CA LYS A 95 -0.43 12.68 22.80
C LYS A 95 -0.84 12.45 21.34
N ILE A 96 -0.05 12.92 20.38
CA ILE A 96 -0.42 12.91 18.97
C ILE A 96 0.52 12.00 18.20
N ALA A 97 -0.03 10.95 17.60
CA ALA A 97 0.66 10.12 16.62
C ALA A 97 0.10 10.40 15.23
N PHE A 98 0.96 10.37 14.22
CA PHE A 98 0.57 10.37 12.81
C PHE A 98 1.18 9.16 12.12
N PHE A 99 0.40 8.47 11.28
CA PHE A 99 0.93 7.38 10.43
C PHE A 99 0.65 7.63 8.95
N HIS A 100 1.70 7.58 8.13
CA HIS A 100 1.66 7.84 6.69
C HIS A 100 1.58 6.51 5.91
N HIS A 101 0.46 6.27 5.21
CA HIS A 101 0.20 4.98 4.56
C HIS A 101 0.66 4.92 3.09
N THR A 102 0.77 6.07 2.42
CA THR A 102 1.38 6.10 1.07
C THR A 102 2.91 6.21 1.18
N PRO A 103 3.65 6.07 0.06
CA PRO A 103 5.06 6.44 0.05
C PRO A 103 5.25 7.89 0.51
N PHE A 104 6.38 8.15 1.17
CA PHE A 104 6.85 9.52 1.39
C PHE A 104 8.04 9.77 0.42
N PRO A 105 7.91 10.70 -0.54
CA PRO A 105 8.88 10.85 -1.61
C PRO A 105 10.16 11.52 -1.11
N SER A 106 11.23 11.48 -1.90
CA SER A 106 12.46 12.20 -1.57
C SER A 106 12.21 13.71 -1.48
N ASN A 107 13.07 14.41 -0.72
CA ASN A 107 12.90 15.84 -0.42
C ASN A 107 12.71 16.72 -1.67
N ASP A 108 13.48 16.48 -2.73
CA ASP A 108 13.38 17.24 -3.98
C ASP A 108 12.02 17.11 -4.65
N VAL A 109 11.40 15.93 -4.57
CA VAL A 109 10.06 15.66 -5.09
C VAL A 109 8.99 16.23 -4.16
N PHE A 110 9.12 16.03 -2.84
CA PHE A 110 8.21 16.62 -1.87
C PHE A 110 8.18 18.16 -1.95
N ALA A 111 9.33 18.78 -2.23
CA ALA A 111 9.47 20.22 -2.32
C ALA A 111 8.69 20.87 -3.48
N ILE A 112 8.20 20.07 -4.43
CA ILE A 112 7.29 20.52 -5.50
C ILE A 112 5.97 21.04 -4.92
N LEU A 113 5.51 20.49 -3.78
CA LEU A 113 4.29 20.95 -3.13
C LEU A 113 4.44 22.41 -2.66
N PRO A 114 3.52 23.32 -3.01
CA PRO A 114 3.60 24.71 -2.57
C PRO A 114 3.33 24.85 -1.07
N TRP A 115 2.54 23.95 -0.48
CA TRP A 115 2.17 23.96 0.94
C TRP A 115 3.09 23.11 1.83
N ARG A 116 4.24 22.69 1.29
CA ARG A 116 5.19 21.77 1.96
C ARG A 116 5.58 22.24 3.36
N GLU A 117 5.77 23.54 3.57
CA GLU A 117 6.23 24.07 4.85
C GLU A 117 5.17 23.89 5.93
N GLN A 118 3.94 24.34 5.66
CA GLN A 118 2.80 24.18 6.58
C GLN A 118 2.48 22.71 6.88
N ILE A 119 2.59 21.83 5.86
CA ILE A 119 2.41 20.39 6.04
C ILE A 119 3.46 19.84 7.02
N LEU A 120 4.74 20.16 6.80
CA LEU A 120 5.82 19.69 7.66
C LEU A 120 5.70 20.26 9.08
N GLU A 121 5.43 21.56 9.24
CA GLU A 121 5.23 22.19 10.55
C GLU A 121 4.09 21.53 11.33
N SER A 122 2.97 21.20 10.66
CA SER A 122 1.88 20.49 11.29
C SER A 122 2.29 19.09 11.72
N LEU A 123 2.93 18.30 10.86
CA LEU A 123 3.42 16.97 11.21
C LEU A 123 4.45 16.99 12.34
N LEU A 124 5.28 18.04 12.43
CA LEU A 124 6.23 18.25 13.52
C LEU A 124 5.57 18.62 14.86
N CYS A 125 4.26 18.88 14.89
CA CYS A 125 3.49 19.01 16.13
C CYS A 125 3.14 17.66 16.77
N CYS A 126 3.37 16.54 16.07
CA CYS A 126 3.20 15.20 16.60
C CYS A 126 4.25 14.89 17.67
N ASP A 127 3.95 13.89 18.50
CA ASP A 127 4.95 13.22 19.34
C ASP A 127 5.59 12.06 18.57
N ILE A 128 4.84 11.41 17.67
CA ILE A 128 5.28 10.31 16.81
C ILE A 128 4.84 10.53 15.37
N VAL A 129 5.75 10.32 14.41
CA VAL A 129 5.42 10.21 12.98
C VAL A 129 5.91 8.87 12.45
N GLY A 130 4.98 8.01 12.06
CA GLY A 130 5.24 6.65 11.57
C GLY A 130 5.11 6.52 10.06
N PHE A 131 5.93 5.64 9.49
CA PHE A 131 5.92 5.25 8.08
C PHE A 131 6.03 3.73 7.95
N HIS A 132 5.69 3.19 6.78
CA HIS A 132 5.80 1.76 6.53
C HIS A 132 7.23 1.22 6.55
N ILE A 133 8.19 1.97 5.99
CA ILE A 133 9.56 1.48 5.77
C ILE A 133 10.59 2.57 6.07
N PRO A 134 11.85 2.20 6.38
CA PRO A 134 12.90 3.15 6.72
C PRO A 134 13.21 4.20 5.64
N ARG A 135 13.07 3.85 4.36
CA ARG A 135 13.23 4.81 3.24
C ARG A 135 12.32 6.02 3.38
N TYR A 136 11.04 5.79 3.71
CA TYR A 136 10.06 6.88 3.84
C TYR A 136 10.30 7.70 5.09
N THR A 137 10.72 7.05 6.18
CA THR A 137 11.16 7.71 7.41
C THR A 137 12.34 8.64 7.17
N GLU A 138 13.37 8.16 6.48
CA GLU A 138 14.56 8.95 6.13
C GLU A 138 14.23 10.09 5.16
N ASN A 139 13.34 9.85 4.19
CA ASN A 139 12.86 10.89 3.29
C ASN A 139 12.14 12.02 4.04
N PHE A 140 11.26 11.69 4.99
CA PHE A 140 10.61 12.69 5.85
C PHE A 140 11.62 13.42 6.73
N ALA A 141 12.54 12.70 7.38
CA ALA A 141 13.59 13.30 8.19
C ALA A 141 14.43 14.31 7.39
N ARG A 142 14.77 13.97 6.14
CA ARG A 142 15.47 14.86 5.22
C ARG A 142 14.61 16.07 4.86
N ALA A 143 13.36 15.87 4.44
CA ALA A 143 12.44 16.95 4.09
C ALA A 143 12.26 17.95 5.24
N ALA A 144 11.94 17.47 6.45
CA ALA A 144 11.81 18.29 7.64
C ALA A 144 13.10 19.06 7.97
N SER A 145 14.27 18.39 7.92
CA SER A 145 15.54 19.05 8.21
C SER A 145 15.94 20.10 7.18
N THR A 146 15.68 19.87 5.89
CA THR A 146 16.12 20.74 4.80
C THR A 146 15.16 21.90 4.56
N LEU A 147 13.85 21.67 4.69
CA LEU A 147 12.84 22.67 4.39
C LEU A 147 12.41 23.49 5.62
N ILE A 148 12.45 22.90 6.82
CA ILE A 148 12.04 23.56 8.08
C ILE A 148 13.23 23.85 9.01
N GLY A 149 14.39 23.21 8.78
CA GLY A 149 15.57 23.39 9.64
C GLY A 149 15.52 22.56 10.93
N CYS A 150 14.79 21.44 10.95
CA CYS A 150 14.78 20.53 12.10
C CYS A 150 16.15 19.87 12.33
N GLU A 151 16.54 19.73 13.59
CA GLU A 151 17.68 18.90 13.96
C GLU A 151 17.32 17.42 13.84
N ARG A 152 18.25 16.63 13.30
CA ARG A 152 18.10 15.19 13.13
C ARG A 152 18.93 14.46 14.17
N GLY A 153 18.35 13.42 14.76
CA GLY A 153 19.11 12.46 15.54
C GLY A 153 20.17 11.71 14.72
N PRO A 154 21.16 11.11 15.40
CA PRO A 154 22.15 10.28 14.73
C PRO A 154 21.47 9.10 14.01
N LYS A 155 22.03 8.70 12.87
CA LYS A 155 21.57 7.52 12.15
C LYS A 155 21.89 6.24 12.93
N ARG A 156 20.98 5.29 12.91
CA ARG A 156 21.15 3.95 13.50
C ARG A 156 20.95 2.86 12.45
N PRO A 157 21.51 1.66 12.65
CA PRO A 157 21.19 0.52 11.80
C PRO A 157 19.67 0.27 11.76
N VAL A 158 19.16 -0.06 10.58
CA VAL A 158 17.77 -0.47 10.39
C VAL A 158 17.50 -1.80 11.10
N ASP A 159 16.31 -1.96 11.67
CA ASP A 159 15.85 -3.19 12.33
C ASP A 159 15.91 -4.40 11.39
N SER A 160 16.24 -5.58 11.93
CA SER A 160 16.42 -6.81 11.17
C SER A 160 15.15 -7.33 10.49
N LYS A 161 13.97 -6.79 10.83
CA LYS A 161 12.72 -7.08 10.09
C LYS A 161 12.71 -6.56 8.66
N PHE A 162 13.63 -5.66 8.31
CA PHE A 162 13.72 -5.10 6.97
C PHE A 162 14.95 -5.62 6.22
N ILE A 163 14.77 -5.85 4.92
CA ILE A 163 15.84 -6.17 3.99
C ILE A 163 16.63 -4.88 3.68
N THR A 164 17.85 -4.79 4.20
CA THR A 164 18.67 -3.56 4.18
C THR A 164 19.51 -3.38 2.91
N VAL A 165 19.59 -4.39 2.04
CA VAL A 165 20.35 -4.36 0.78
C VAL A 165 19.63 -5.12 -0.34
N GLY A 166 19.91 -4.77 -1.60
CA GLY A 166 19.51 -5.58 -2.76
C GLY A 166 18.14 -5.26 -3.39
N THR A 167 17.38 -4.31 -2.85
CA THR A 167 16.10 -3.85 -3.44
C THR A 167 16.07 -2.34 -3.63
N ALA A 168 15.18 -1.82 -4.49
CA ALA A 168 15.09 -0.38 -4.77
C ALA A 168 14.73 0.48 -3.53
N LEU A 169 14.03 -0.09 -2.55
CA LEU A 169 13.57 0.63 -1.36
C LEU A 169 14.38 0.30 -0.09
N SER A 170 15.42 -0.51 -0.20
CA SER A 170 16.28 -0.86 0.94
C SER A 170 17.03 0.36 1.50
N GLU A 171 17.17 0.37 2.83
CA GLU A 171 17.95 1.35 3.60
C GLU A 171 18.74 0.60 4.67
N ALA A 172 20.01 0.95 4.84
CA ALA A 172 20.86 0.35 5.86
C ALA A 172 20.78 1.07 7.21
N THR A 173 20.39 2.35 7.20
CA THR A 173 20.33 3.19 8.40
C THR A 173 19.13 4.12 8.38
N VAL A 174 18.64 4.52 9.55
CA VAL A 174 17.48 5.38 9.72
C VAL A 174 17.68 6.40 10.84
N THR A 175 17.00 7.55 10.75
CA THR A 175 16.92 8.55 11.82
C THR A 175 15.67 8.30 12.68
N ASP A 176 15.85 8.09 13.98
CA ASP A 176 14.76 7.73 14.90
C ASP A 176 14.01 8.93 15.50
N TRP A 177 14.55 10.15 15.38
CA TRP A 177 13.90 11.33 15.95
C TRP A 177 14.36 12.63 15.28
N LEU A 178 13.48 13.62 15.36
CA LEU A 178 13.73 15.01 14.98
C LEU A 178 13.56 15.91 16.20
N GLN A 179 14.22 17.06 16.21
CA GLN A 179 13.99 18.12 17.17
C GLN A 179 13.63 19.43 16.47
N HIS A 180 12.53 20.03 16.91
CA HIS A 180 11.97 21.26 16.34
C HIS A 180 11.22 22.04 17.43
N ASN A 181 11.47 23.35 17.55
CA ASN A 181 10.83 24.24 18.53
C ASN A 181 10.83 23.69 19.97
N GLY A 182 11.96 23.13 20.41
CA GLY A 182 12.13 22.57 21.76
C GLY A 182 11.38 21.25 22.00
N ARG A 183 10.73 20.68 20.97
CA ARG A 183 10.07 19.38 21.03
C ARG A 183 10.91 18.33 20.30
N ARG A 184 10.83 17.10 20.80
CA ARG A 184 11.40 15.92 20.15
C ARG A 184 10.28 15.07 19.59
N ILE A 185 10.37 14.77 18.30
CA ILE A 185 9.40 13.98 17.54
C ILE A 185 10.06 12.64 17.25
N GLN A 186 9.45 11.53 17.69
CA GLN A 186 9.92 10.20 17.35
C GLN A 186 9.50 9.84 15.92
N LEU A 187 10.41 9.21 15.18
CA LEU A 187 10.16 8.68 13.86
C LEU A 187 10.19 7.16 13.91
N LEU A 188 9.16 6.51 13.37
CA LEU A 188 9.04 5.05 13.40
C LEU A 188 8.88 4.46 12.01
N SER A 189 9.51 3.30 11.79
CA SER A 189 9.35 2.51 10.58
C SER A 189 8.68 1.18 10.94
N SER A 190 7.37 1.08 10.70
CA SER A 190 6.58 -0.10 11.05
C SER A 190 5.63 -0.46 9.90
N PRO A 191 5.86 -1.59 9.20
CA PRO A 191 5.06 -1.96 8.06
C PRO A 191 3.73 -2.54 8.56
N VAL A 192 2.61 -1.92 8.18
CA VAL A 192 1.27 -2.41 8.54
C VAL A 192 1.15 -3.89 8.16
N GLY A 193 0.72 -4.72 9.11
CA GLY A 193 0.49 -6.14 8.86
C GLY A 193 -0.92 -6.46 8.42
N THR A 194 -1.14 -7.74 8.12
CA THR A 194 -2.47 -8.32 7.96
C THR A 194 -2.91 -8.97 9.27
N SER A 195 -4.09 -9.61 9.27
CA SER A 195 -4.53 -10.55 10.30
C SER A 195 -4.38 -11.99 9.76
N PRO A 196 -3.17 -12.58 9.79
CA PRO A 196 -2.94 -13.90 9.19
C PRO A 196 -3.77 -14.99 9.86
N ASP A 197 -4.04 -14.89 11.16
CA ASP A 197 -4.94 -15.75 11.92
C ASP A 197 -6.36 -15.78 11.34
N VAL A 198 -6.91 -14.61 11.02
CA VAL A 198 -8.25 -14.46 10.41
C VAL A 198 -8.25 -15.02 8.99
N ILE A 199 -7.21 -14.72 8.19
CA ILE A 199 -7.08 -15.23 6.82
C ILE A 199 -7.00 -16.76 6.83
N GLN A 200 -6.20 -17.33 7.74
CA GLN A 200 -6.09 -18.77 7.92
C GLN A 200 -7.44 -19.37 8.31
N GLN A 201 -8.14 -18.81 9.30
CA GLN A 201 -9.46 -19.29 9.71
C GLN A 201 -10.46 -19.27 8.55
N LEU A 202 -10.52 -18.18 7.79
CA LEU A 202 -11.40 -18.04 6.63
C LEU A 202 -11.05 -19.01 5.51
N SER A 203 -9.76 -19.33 5.32
CA SER A 203 -9.30 -20.25 4.26
C SER A 203 -9.83 -21.69 4.37
N TRP A 204 -10.40 -22.04 5.53
CA TRP A 204 -11.06 -23.33 5.82
C TRP A 204 -12.58 -23.19 6.03
N SER A 205 -13.16 -22.03 5.71
CA SER A 205 -14.61 -21.83 5.80
C SER A 205 -15.32 -22.41 4.58
N ALA A 206 -16.54 -22.91 4.78
CA ALA A 206 -17.34 -23.49 3.71
C ALA A 206 -17.60 -22.51 2.56
N SER A 207 -17.71 -21.20 2.83
CA SER A 207 -17.88 -20.19 1.77
C SER A 207 -16.64 -20.08 0.89
N VAL A 208 -15.44 -20.03 1.49
CA VAL A 208 -14.18 -19.99 0.75
C VAL A 208 -13.93 -21.27 -0.04
N GLU A 209 -14.25 -22.44 0.53
CA GLU A 209 -14.18 -23.73 -0.18
C GLU A 209 -15.09 -23.74 -1.41
N ASN A 210 -16.34 -23.31 -1.27
CA ASN A 210 -17.29 -23.21 -2.39
C ASN A 210 -16.79 -22.27 -3.51
N TYR A 211 -16.25 -21.10 -3.16
CA TYR A 211 -15.64 -20.20 -4.15
C TYR A 211 -14.42 -20.86 -4.81
N GLY A 212 -13.61 -21.60 -4.04
CA GLY A 212 -12.46 -22.34 -4.52
C GLY A 212 -12.83 -23.39 -5.57
N GLU A 213 -13.90 -24.15 -5.34
CA GLU A 213 -14.42 -25.12 -6.30
C GLU A 213 -14.85 -24.44 -7.61
N LEU A 214 -15.56 -23.31 -7.54
CA LEU A 214 -15.95 -22.54 -8.72
C LEU A 214 -14.73 -22.00 -9.47
N ILE A 215 -13.72 -21.49 -8.77
CA ILE A 215 -12.48 -21.01 -9.38
C ILE A 215 -11.79 -22.16 -10.13
N VAL A 216 -11.72 -23.35 -9.53
CA VAL A 216 -11.11 -24.54 -10.16
C VAL A 216 -11.91 -24.99 -11.38
N GLN A 217 -13.24 -25.02 -11.28
CA GLN A 217 -14.12 -25.51 -12.35
C GLN A 217 -14.25 -24.54 -13.53
N ASP A 218 -14.31 -23.22 -13.28
CA ASP A 218 -14.67 -22.24 -14.32
C ASP A 218 -13.48 -21.48 -14.87
N THR A 219 -12.45 -21.25 -14.05
CA THR A 219 -11.30 -20.42 -14.41
C THR A 219 -10.02 -21.23 -14.55
N LYS A 220 -9.59 -21.90 -13.48
CA LYS A 220 -8.31 -22.62 -13.46
C LYS A 220 -8.36 -23.79 -14.43
N LYS A 221 -9.34 -24.70 -14.34
CA LYS A 221 -9.54 -25.81 -15.30
C LYS A 221 -8.24 -26.56 -15.65
N GLY A 222 -7.41 -26.85 -14.64
CA GLY A 222 -6.10 -27.51 -14.82
C GLY A 222 -4.94 -26.60 -15.26
N ARG A 223 -5.20 -25.35 -15.61
CA ARG A 223 -4.22 -24.33 -16.03
C ARG A 223 -3.47 -23.74 -14.84
N LYS A 224 -2.33 -23.10 -15.09
CA LYS A 224 -1.68 -22.21 -14.12
C LYS A 224 -2.50 -20.92 -13.98
N LEU A 225 -2.92 -20.62 -12.77
CA LEU A 225 -3.66 -19.41 -12.44
C LEU A 225 -2.71 -18.33 -11.94
N ILE A 226 -2.61 -17.24 -12.68
CA ILE A 226 -1.94 -16.01 -12.27
C ILE A 226 -3.01 -15.06 -11.74
N LEU A 227 -2.80 -14.49 -10.56
CA LEU A 227 -3.68 -13.51 -9.95
C LEU A 227 -2.97 -12.17 -9.83
N SER A 228 -3.63 -11.11 -10.30
CA SER A 228 -3.24 -9.74 -9.97
C SER A 228 -4.46 -9.00 -9.47
N ALA A 229 -4.35 -8.43 -8.27
CA ALA A 229 -5.44 -7.70 -7.62
C ALA A 229 -4.97 -6.30 -7.22
N SER A 230 -5.68 -5.29 -7.70
CA SER A 230 -5.38 -3.88 -7.44
C SER A 230 -6.63 -3.02 -7.61
N ARG A 231 -6.48 -1.70 -7.42
CA ARG A 231 -7.49 -0.72 -7.86
C ARG A 231 -7.05 -0.16 -9.21
N VAL A 232 -7.99 0.38 -9.98
CA VAL A 232 -7.66 1.25 -11.11
C VAL A 232 -6.95 2.48 -10.56
N ASP A 233 -5.65 2.55 -10.79
CA ASP A 233 -4.77 3.64 -10.40
C ASP A 233 -3.46 3.49 -11.20
N TYR A 234 -2.99 4.58 -11.81
CA TYR A 234 -1.80 4.57 -12.66
C TYR A 234 -0.52 4.16 -11.90
N THR A 235 -0.53 4.22 -10.57
CA THR A 235 0.58 3.75 -9.73
C THR A 235 0.67 2.22 -9.64
N LYS A 236 -0.42 1.50 -9.97
CA LYS A 236 -0.54 0.05 -9.73
C LYS A 236 0.06 -0.83 -10.81
N GLY A 237 0.54 -0.25 -11.90
CA GLY A 237 1.33 -0.96 -12.89
C GLY A 237 0.54 -2.02 -13.67
N ASN A 238 -0.78 -1.86 -13.78
CA ASN A 238 -1.67 -2.82 -14.46
C ASN A 238 -1.40 -2.85 -15.97
N GLU A 239 -1.08 -1.70 -16.57
CA GLU A 239 -0.73 -1.60 -17.99
C GLU A 239 0.58 -2.34 -18.28
N GLU A 240 1.61 -2.12 -17.46
CA GLU A 240 2.90 -2.81 -17.54
C GLU A 240 2.76 -4.31 -17.38
N LEU A 241 1.91 -4.76 -16.45
CA LEU A 241 1.60 -6.19 -16.25
C LEU A 241 0.95 -6.79 -17.48
N LEU A 242 -0.08 -6.14 -18.03
CA LEU A 242 -0.79 -6.62 -19.22
C LEU A 242 0.15 -6.70 -20.43
N LEU A 243 0.99 -5.69 -20.63
CA LEU A 243 1.99 -5.67 -21.69
C LEU A 243 3.06 -6.75 -21.50
N ALA A 244 3.47 -7.05 -20.26
CA ALA A 244 4.37 -8.16 -19.96
C ALA A 244 3.72 -9.52 -20.22
N PHE A 245 2.45 -9.69 -19.84
CA PHE A 245 1.69 -10.90 -20.11
C PHE A 245 1.49 -11.11 -21.63
N GLU A 246 1.24 -10.04 -22.39
CA GLU A 246 1.19 -10.11 -23.85
C GLU A 246 2.51 -10.61 -24.45
N ARG A 247 3.65 -10.03 -24.05
CA ARG A 247 4.97 -10.47 -24.51
C ARG A 247 5.28 -11.92 -24.12
N LEU A 248 4.81 -12.37 -22.95
CA LEU A 248 4.92 -13.77 -22.54
C LEU A 248 4.19 -14.67 -23.55
N LEU A 249 2.92 -14.35 -23.86
CA LEU A 249 2.12 -15.14 -24.81
C LEU A 249 2.69 -15.09 -26.25
N GLU A 250 3.30 -13.98 -26.67
CA GLU A 250 3.96 -13.89 -27.97
C GLU A 250 5.18 -14.81 -28.08
N ARG A 251 5.98 -14.93 -27.00
CA ARG A 251 7.20 -15.75 -26.98
C ARG A 251 6.94 -17.22 -26.65
N ARG A 252 5.87 -17.53 -25.93
CA ARG A 252 5.57 -18.85 -25.37
C ARG A 252 4.21 -19.37 -25.85
N SER A 253 4.16 -19.78 -27.12
CA SER A 253 2.99 -20.43 -27.70
C SER A 253 2.61 -21.73 -26.99
N ASP A 254 3.55 -22.38 -26.31
CA ASP A 254 3.33 -23.56 -25.47
C ASP A 254 2.51 -23.25 -24.20
N LEU A 255 2.39 -21.98 -23.79
CA LEU A 255 1.54 -21.58 -22.67
C LEU A 255 0.10 -21.27 -23.11
N HIS A 256 -0.19 -21.27 -24.41
CA HIS A 256 -1.54 -21.00 -24.90
C HIS A 256 -2.48 -22.11 -24.47
N GLY A 257 -3.52 -21.76 -23.71
CA GLY A 257 -4.42 -22.74 -23.11
C GLY A 257 -3.93 -23.33 -21.78
N GLU A 258 -2.67 -23.09 -21.37
CA GLU A 258 -2.07 -23.64 -20.16
C GLU A 258 -1.97 -22.63 -19.01
N VAL A 259 -2.11 -21.33 -19.30
CA VAL A 259 -2.08 -20.25 -18.30
C VAL A 259 -3.33 -19.37 -18.39
N VAL A 260 -3.78 -18.82 -17.27
CA VAL A 260 -4.85 -17.83 -17.21
C VAL A 260 -4.51 -16.74 -16.21
N LEU A 261 -4.71 -15.49 -16.61
CA LEU A 261 -4.57 -14.31 -15.75
C LEU A 261 -5.95 -13.89 -15.24
N MET A 262 -6.16 -13.92 -13.93
CA MET A 262 -7.24 -13.21 -13.26
C MET A 262 -6.74 -11.82 -12.86
N LEU A 263 -7.21 -10.79 -13.58
CA LEU A 263 -6.94 -9.39 -13.32
C LEU A 263 -8.15 -8.74 -12.65
N ALA A 264 -8.07 -8.56 -11.33
CA ALA A 264 -9.08 -7.86 -10.53
C ALA A 264 -8.63 -6.40 -10.30
N CYS A 265 -9.21 -5.46 -11.05
CA CYS A 265 -8.90 -4.03 -10.96
C CYS A 265 -10.14 -3.24 -10.53
N VAL A 266 -10.37 -3.09 -9.23
CA VAL A 266 -11.56 -2.38 -8.72
C VAL A 266 -11.61 -0.96 -9.28
N ALA A 267 -12.73 -0.61 -9.92
CA ALA A 267 -12.92 0.70 -10.52
C ALA A 267 -12.66 1.84 -9.51
N ALA A 268 -12.05 2.93 -10.00
CA ALA A 268 -11.85 4.13 -9.20
C ALA A 268 -13.18 4.85 -8.96
N ALA A 269 -13.19 5.80 -8.02
CA ALA A 269 -14.30 6.72 -7.90
C ALA A 269 -14.43 7.56 -9.19
N SER A 270 -15.67 7.75 -9.65
CA SER A 270 -15.98 8.55 -10.84
C SER A 270 -15.63 10.03 -10.64
N GLY A 271 -15.36 10.75 -11.73
CA GLY A 271 -15.16 12.21 -11.69
C GLY A 271 -13.70 12.64 -11.59
N MET A 272 -12.77 11.73 -11.86
CA MET A 272 -11.34 12.03 -11.97
C MET A 272 -10.80 11.49 -13.30
N LYS A 273 -10.50 12.40 -14.22
CA LYS A 273 -10.15 12.08 -15.61
C LYS A 273 -8.98 11.11 -15.74
N ILE A 274 -7.93 11.28 -14.94
CA ILE A 274 -6.75 10.40 -15.01
C ILE A 274 -7.10 8.94 -14.73
N TYR A 275 -8.01 8.70 -13.77
CA TYR A 275 -8.45 7.35 -13.43
C TYR A 275 -9.37 6.75 -14.51
N GLU A 276 -10.22 7.58 -15.12
CA GLU A 276 -11.07 7.18 -16.26
C GLU A 276 -10.21 6.82 -17.49
N ASP A 277 -9.16 7.61 -17.77
CA ASP A 277 -8.22 7.34 -18.85
C ASP A 277 -7.40 6.07 -18.59
N THR A 278 -6.91 5.85 -17.35
CA THR A 278 -6.25 4.60 -16.95
C THR A 278 -7.19 3.40 -17.07
N GLN A 279 -8.46 3.53 -16.65
CA GLN A 279 -9.43 2.44 -16.78
C GLN A 279 -9.62 2.04 -18.24
N ARG A 280 -9.81 3.04 -19.12
CA ARG A 280 -9.96 2.82 -20.56
C ARG A 280 -8.73 2.13 -21.16
N SER A 281 -7.52 2.58 -20.81
CA SER A 281 -6.27 1.95 -21.27
C SER A 281 -6.20 0.47 -20.87
N ILE A 282 -6.48 0.15 -19.60
CA ILE A 282 -6.49 -1.24 -19.10
C ILE A 282 -7.52 -2.10 -19.85
N GLU A 283 -8.74 -1.59 -20.04
CA GLU A 283 -9.82 -2.27 -20.77
C GLU A 283 -9.44 -2.54 -22.23
N GLU A 284 -8.87 -1.54 -22.91
CA GLU A 284 -8.41 -1.64 -24.30
C GLU A 284 -7.29 -2.67 -24.45
N ILE A 285 -6.28 -2.65 -23.57
CA ILE A 285 -5.16 -3.60 -23.61
C ILE A 285 -5.66 -5.02 -23.32
N ALA A 286 -6.46 -5.22 -22.28
CA ALA A 286 -7.01 -6.53 -21.93
C ALA A 286 -7.90 -7.09 -23.05
N GLY A 287 -8.76 -6.25 -23.63
CA GLY A 287 -9.61 -6.61 -24.76
C GLY A 287 -8.80 -7.00 -26.00
N ARG A 288 -7.75 -6.22 -26.32
CA ARG A 288 -6.82 -6.50 -27.42
C ARG A 288 -6.09 -7.83 -27.23
N ILE A 289 -5.55 -8.12 -26.04
CA ILE A 289 -4.87 -9.39 -25.76
C ILE A 289 -5.83 -10.56 -25.90
N ASN A 290 -7.02 -10.48 -25.28
CA ASN A 290 -8.03 -11.53 -25.42
C ASN A 290 -8.43 -11.74 -26.89
N GLY A 291 -8.67 -10.67 -27.64
CA GLY A 291 -9.01 -10.76 -29.07
C GLY A 291 -7.91 -11.40 -29.93
N ARG A 292 -6.63 -11.27 -29.55
CA ARG A 292 -5.49 -11.85 -30.27
C ARG A 292 -5.23 -13.32 -29.93
N PHE A 293 -5.38 -13.71 -28.68
CA PHE A 293 -4.89 -15.01 -28.17
C PHE A 293 -6.00 -15.99 -27.77
N SER A 294 -7.25 -15.56 -27.62
CA SER A 294 -8.35 -16.45 -27.22
C SER A 294 -8.52 -17.64 -28.17
N GLN A 295 -8.86 -18.78 -27.58
CA GLN A 295 -9.33 -19.98 -28.27
C GLN A 295 -10.79 -20.26 -27.84
N ILE A 296 -11.43 -21.27 -28.43
CA ILE A 296 -12.85 -21.57 -28.16
C ILE A 296 -13.10 -21.84 -26.66
N ASP A 297 -12.19 -22.55 -25.99
CA ASP A 297 -12.31 -22.96 -24.59
C ASP A 297 -11.38 -22.18 -23.64
N TRP A 298 -10.66 -21.17 -24.14
CA TRP A 298 -9.66 -20.43 -23.39
C TRP A 298 -9.72 -18.92 -23.62
N VAL A 299 -9.90 -18.18 -22.53
CA VAL A 299 -9.76 -16.72 -22.48
C VAL A 299 -8.52 -16.42 -21.64
N PRO A 300 -7.45 -15.85 -22.22
CA PRO A 300 -6.19 -15.63 -21.51
C PRO A 300 -6.33 -14.76 -20.27
N ILE A 301 -7.18 -13.72 -20.34
CA ILE A 301 -7.39 -12.76 -19.26
C ILE A 301 -8.85 -12.78 -18.81
N ARG A 302 -9.09 -13.19 -17.56
CA ARG A 302 -10.33 -12.92 -16.82
C ARG A 302 -10.19 -11.55 -16.16
N PHE A 303 -10.98 -10.59 -16.62
CA PHE A 303 -10.91 -9.20 -16.16
C PHE A 303 -12.17 -8.82 -15.38
N SER A 304 -12.00 -8.23 -14.20
CA SER A 304 -13.09 -7.71 -13.38
C SER A 304 -12.78 -6.33 -12.82
N THR A 305 -13.72 -5.40 -13.00
CA THR A 305 -13.67 -4.06 -12.38
C THR A 305 -14.51 -3.94 -11.11
N ARG A 306 -15.18 -5.03 -10.71
CA ARG A 306 -16.04 -5.07 -9.55
C ARG A 306 -15.25 -5.42 -8.30
N ARG A 307 -15.72 -4.90 -7.16
CA ARG A 307 -15.19 -5.31 -5.85
C ARG A 307 -15.47 -6.79 -5.62
N ILE A 308 -14.41 -7.57 -5.45
CA ILE A 308 -14.48 -8.97 -5.02
C ILE A 308 -14.67 -8.99 -3.49
N PRO A 309 -15.70 -9.68 -2.96
CA PRO A 309 -15.87 -9.88 -1.52
C PRO A 309 -14.63 -10.52 -0.89
N TYR A 310 -14.36 -10.23 0.39
CA TYR A 310 -13.10 -10.64 1.02
C TYR A 310 -12.91 -12.17 1.07
N GLU A 311 -13.96 -12.93 1.37
CA GLU A 311 -13.92 -14.41 1.37
C GLU A 311 -13.60 -14.96 -0.02
N GLU A 312 -14.23 -14.42 -1.07
CA GLU A 312 -13.93 -14.81 -2.45
C GLU A 312 -12.48 -14.45 -2.82
N MET A 313 -11.97 -13.31 -2.37
CA MET A 313 -10.57 -12.91 -2.57
C MET A 313 -9.59 -13.90 -1.91
N ILE A 314 -9.90 -14.39 -0.71
CA ILE A 314 -9.11 -15.44 -0.03
C ILE A 314 -9.13 -16.75 -0.84
N ALA A 315 -10.27 -17.10 -1.45
CA ALA A 315 -10.34 -18.25 -2.36
C ALA A 315 -9.44 -18.05 -3.58
N TRP A 316 -9.47 -16.87 -4.21
CA TRP A 316 -8.56 -16.53 -5.30
C TRP A 316 -7.09 -16.64 -4.91
N PHE A 317 -6.69 -16.07 -3.76
CA PHE A 317 -5.34 -16.21 -3.25
C PHE A 317 -4.97 -17.68 -3.01
N SER A 318 -5.86 -18.45 -2.40
CA SER A 318 -5.64 -19.86 -2.08
C SER A 318 -5.36 -20.72 -3.32
N HIS A 319 -5.99 -20.41 -4.45
CA HIS A 319 -5.89 -21.22 -5.69
C HIS A 319 -4.92 -20.67 -6.75
N ALA A 320 -4.47 -19.42 -6.64
CA ALA A 320 -3.53 -18.79 -7.58
C ALA A 320 -2.13 -19.40 -7.46
N ASP A 321 -1.56 -19.91 -8.55
CA ASP A 321 -0.20 -20.46 -8.56
C ASP A 321 0.86 -19.36 -8.51
N VAL A 322 0.55 -18.21 -9.12
CA VAL A 322 1.38 -17.01 -9.09
C VAL A 322 0.52 -15.81 -8.69
N CYS A 323 0.95 -15.04 -7.70
CA CYS A 323 0.41 -13.71 -7.42
C CYS A 323 1.37 -12.68 -8.01
N TRP A 324 0.90 -11.86 -8.95
CA TRP A 324 1.74 -10.93 -9.72
C TRP A 324 1.37 -9.48 -9.42
N ILE A 325 2.18 -8.84 -8.58
CA ILE A 325 1.94 -7.52 -8.01
C ILE A 325 3.04 -6.56 -8.47
N THR A 326 2.74 -5.71 -9.45
CA THR A 326 3.75 -4.92 -10.16
C THR A 326 3.54 -3.40 -10.12
N PRO A 327 3.14 -2.81 -8.99
CA PRO A 327 2.97 -1.36 -8.92
C PRO A 327 4.27 -0.63 -9.21
N LEU A 328 4.17 0.48 -9.94
CA LEU A 328 5.27 1.40 -10.20
C LEU A 328 5.76 2.04 -8.90
N ARG A 329 4.82 2.35 -7.98
CA ARG A 329 5.09 2.80 -6.61
C ARG A 329 3.94 2.35 -5.69
N ASP A 330 4.27 1.85 -4.51
CA ASP A 330 3.29 1.53 -3.48
C ASP A 330 3.84 1.74 -2.07
N GLY A 331 3.02 2.26 -1.16
CA GLY A 331 3.43 2.51 0.22
C GLY A 331 3.80 1.23 0.94
N LEU A 332 3.03 0.16 0.72
CA LEU A 332 3.31 -1.15 1.27
C LEU A 332 2.88 -2.26 0.32
N ASN A 333 1.58 -2.28 -0.02
CA ASN A 333 0.86 -3.36 -0.70
C ASN A 333 0.46 -4.53 0.22
N LEU A 334 -0.78 -4.49 0.75
CA LEU A 334 -1.34 -5.54 1.60
C LEU A 334 -1.71 -6.81 0.82
N VAL A 335 -2.10 -6.69 -0.46
CA VAL A 335 -2.45 -7.84 -1.33
C VAL A 335 -1.31 -8.85 -1.36
N ALA A 336 -0.06 -8.39 -1.45
CA ALA A 336 1.13 -9.25 -1.38
C ALA A 336 1.21 -10.03 -0.06
N LYS A 337 0.97 -9.37 1.08
CA LYS A 337 0.96 -10.00 2.41
C LYS A 337 -0.23 -10.95 2.60
N GLU A 338 -1.40 -10.60 2.08
CA GLU A 338 -2.61 -11.42 2.13
C GLU A 338 -2.46 -12.70 1.32
N TYR A 339 -1.84 -12.63 0.14
CA TYR A 339 -1.48 -13.81 -0.63
C TYR A 339 -0.54 -14.73 0.13
N ALA A 340 0.56 -14.19 0.68
CA ALA A 340 1.50 -14.98 1.49
C ALA A 340 0.78 -15.64 2.68
N ALA A 341 -0.06 -14.88 3.40
CA ALA A 341 -0.86 -15.40 4.49
C ALA A 341 -1.79 -16.53 4.02
N ALA A 342 -2.56 -16.37 2.94
CA ALA A 342 -3.50 -17.39 2.44
C ALA A 342 -2.83 -18.66 1.89
N ARG A 343 -1.53 -18.58 1.57
CA ARG A 343 -0.72 -19.68 1.00
C ARG A 343 0.15 -20.41 2.01
N LYS A 344 -0.07 -20.20 3.31
CA LYS A 344 0.60 -20.96 4.38
C LYS A 344 0.54 -22.47 4.09
N HIS A 345 1.72 -23.10 4.03
CA HIS A 345 1.92 -24.52 3.71
C HIS A 345 1.48 -25.00 2.31
N ARG A 346 1.14 -24.11 1.37
CA ARG A 346 0.61 -24.45 0.04
C ARG A 346 1.57 -24.19 -1.13
N GLY A 347 2.71 -23.51 -0.90
CA GLY A 347 3.63 -23.08 -1.96
C GLY A 347 3.03 -21.95 -2.82
N GLY A 348 3.37 -21.90 -4.11
CA GLY A 348 3.06 -20.77 -5.01
C GLY A 348 4.11 -19.68 -5.00
N VAL A 349 4.04 -18.78 -5.98
CA VAL A 349 5.04 -17.72 -6.17
C VAL A 349 4.40 -16.35 -6.02
N LEU A 350 5.08 -15.45 -5.32
CA LEU A 350 4.77 -14.02 -5.32
C LEU A 350 5.79 -13.31 -6.21
N VAL A 351 5.35 -12.74 -7.32
CA VAL A 351 6.15 -11.79 -8.12
C VAL A 351 5.80 -10.39 -7.65
N LEU A 352 6.80 -9.65 -7.16
CA LEU A 352 6.57 -8.39 -6.45
C LEU A 352 7.47 -7.28 -6.99
N SER A 353 6.88 -6.11 -7.28
CA SER A 353 7.66 -4.91 -7.63
C SER A 353 8.60 -4.51 -6.49
N GLU A 354 9.86 -4.25 -6.83
CA GLU A 354 10.88 -3.72 -5.91
C GLU A 354 10.55 -2.30 -5.39
N PHE A 355 9.50 -1.67 -5.93
CA PHE A 355 9.01 -0.35 -5.55
C PHE A 355 7.76 -0.40 -4.64
N THR A 356 7.59 -1.50 -3.91
CA THR A 356 6.56 -1.68 -2.87
C THR A 356 7.20 -1.73 -1.50
N GLY A 357 6.57 -1.14 -0.48
CA GLY A 357 7.08 -1.30 0.89
C GLY A 357 7.15 -2.77 1.36
N ALA A 358 6.31 -3.65 0.81
CA ALA A 358 6.36 -5.08 1.10
C ALA A 358 7.64 -5.76 0.57
N SER A 359 8.32 -5.21 -0.45
CA SER A 359 9.52 -5.81 -1.03
C SER A 359 10.71 -5.83 -0.07
N VAL A 360 10.71 -4.96 0.94
CA VAL A 360 11.74 -4.96 2.00
C VAL A 360 11.32 -5.74 3.23
N VAL A 361 10.18 -6.45 3.17
CA VAL A 361 9.66 -7.29 4.27
C VAL A 361 9.51 -8.75 3.83
N LEU A 362 9.18 -9.01 2.56
CA LEU A 362 8.88 -10.34 2.02
C LEU A 362 10.07 -10.91 1.22
N GLU A 363 11.08 -11.44 1.91
CA GLU A 363 12.34 -11.92 1.30
C GLU A 363 12.17 -13.05 0.28
N GLY A 364 11.15 -13.90 0.42
CA GLY A 364 10.89 -14.99 -0.51
C GLY A 364 10.36 -14.58 -1.89
N ALA A 365 9.96 -13.32 -2.08
CA ALA A 365 9.33 -12.86 -3.32
C ALA A 365 10.31 -12.86 -4.51
N VAL A 366 9.81 -13.16 -5.70
CA VAL A 366 10.52 -12.93 -6.96
C VAL A 366 10.39 -11.45 -7.30
N LEU A 367 11.44 -10.68 -7.04
CA LEU A 367 11.41 -9.24 -7.28
C LEU A 367 11.43 -8.91 -8.77
N THR A 368 10.62 -7.92 -9.15
CA THR A 368 10.57 -7.41 -10.52
C THR A 368 10.69 -5.89 -10.55
N ASN A 369 11.16 -5.37 -11.68
CA ASN A 369 11.23 -3.94 -11.94
C ASN A 369 10.22 -3.61 -13.06
N PRO A 370 9.09 -2.96 -12.75
CA PRO A 370 8.05 -2.68 -13.74
C PRO A 370 8.46 -1.63 -14.79
N TYR A 371 9.59 -0.94 -14.62
CA TYR A 371 10.18 -0.05 -15.63
C TYR A 371 11.07 -0.79 -16.63
N SER A 372 11.30 -2.09 -16.45
CA SER A 372 12.14 -2.90 -17.33
C SER A 372 11.37 -4.09 -17.86
N ASN A 373 11.04 -4.04 -19.17
CA ASN A 373 10.38 -5.15 -19.86
C ASN A 373 11.10 -6.48 -19.63
N ARG A 374 12.44 -6.49 -19.73
CA ARG A 374 13.24 -7.70 -19.49
C ARG A 374 13.08 -8.23 -18.07
N ARG A 375 13.11 -7.36 -17.04
CA ARG A 375 12.97 -7.80 -15.64
C ARG A 375 11.55 -8.27 -15.32
N MET A 376 10.54 -7.71 -15.96
CA MET A 376 9.15 -8.20 -15.90
C MET A 376 9.04 -9.59 -16.53
N ASP A 377 9.63 -9.76 -17.71
CA ASP A 377 9.61 -11.03 -18.46
C ASP A 377 10.38 -12.13 -17.69
N ASP A 378 11.60 -11.84 -17.23
CA ASP A 378 12.42 -12.79 -16.46
C ASP A 378 11.73 -13.22 -15.15
N ALA A 379 11.05 -12.30 -14.47
CA ALA A 379 10.39 -12.58 -13.20
C ALA A 379 9.18 -13.51 -13.38
N ILE A 380 8.34 -13.30 -14.39
CA ILE A 380 7.19 -14.18 -14.62
C ILE A 380 7.63 -15.55 -15.16
N GLU A 381 8.66 -15.60 -16.01
CA GLU A 381 9.23 -16.86 -16.49
C GLU A 381 9.80 -17.69 -15.33
N SER A 382 10.54 -17.04 -14.41
CA SER A 382 11.03 -17.68 -13.19
C SER A 382 9.88 -18.19 -12.33
N ALA A 383 8.82 -17.39 -12.13
CA ALA A 383 7.67 -17.79 -11.31
C ALA A 383 6.92 -18.99 -11.89
N LEU A 384 6.74 -19.06 -13.21
CA LEU A 384 6.03 -20.16 -13.87
C LEU A 384 6.86 -21.46 -13.92
N SER A 385 8.19 -21.34 -13.91
CA SER A 385 9.11 -22.49 -13.96
C SER A 385 9.64 -22.96 -12.59
N MET A 386 9.33 -22.24 -11.51
CA MET A 386 9.83 -22.53 -10.16
C MET A 386 9.36 -23.91 -9.67
N SER A 387 10.27 -24.69 -9.10
CA SER A 387 9.95 -26.01 -8.53
C SER A 387 9.06 -25.90 -7.29
N GLU A 388 8.28 -26.95 -6.99
CA GLU A 388 7.44 -26.94 -5.78
C GLU A 388 8.25 -26.81 -4.48
N GLU A 389 9.46 -27.35 -4.45
CA GLU A 389 10.37 -27.27 -3.30
C GLU A 389 10.77 -25.82 -3.02
N GLU A 390 11.26 -25.12 -4.04
CA GLU A 390 11.65 -23.70 -3.93
C GLU A 390 10.44 -22.81 -3.61
N GLN A 391 9.27 -23.11 -4.21
CA GLN A 391 8.03 -22.41 -3.89
C GLN A 391 7.66 -22.52 -2.41
N ARG A 392 7.75 -23.72 -1.82
CA ARG A 392 7.41 -23.94 -0.40
C ARG A 392 8.41 -23.27 0.52
N GLU A 393 9.70 -23.31 0.20
CA GLU A 393 10.75 -22.64 0.97
C GLU A 393 10.53 -21.11 1.00
N ARG A 394 10.41 -20.48 -0.18
CA ARG A 394 10.19 -19.03 -0.31
C ARG A 394 8.88 -18.60 0.35
N MET A 395 7.81 -19.38 0.17
CA MET A 395 6.53 -19.09 0.80
C MET A 395 6.64 -19.20 2.32
N GLY A 396 7.41 -20.16 2.84
CA GLY A 396 7.70 -20.31 4.27
C GLY A 396 8.30 -19.04 4.88
N TRP A 397 9.34 -18.47 4.27
CA TRP A 397 9.94 -17.21 4.75
C TRP A 397 8.95 -16.05 4.73
N MET A 398 8.13 -15.94 3.68
CA MET A 398 7.12 -14.89 3.59
C MET A 398 5.99 -15.08 4.62
N THR A 399 5.57 -16.32 4.87
CA THR A 399 4.55 -16.64 5.88
C THR A 399 5.06 -16.32 7.29
N ASP A 400 6.32 -16.63 7.58
CA ASP A 400 6.94 -16.29 8.87
C ASP A 400 6.98 -14.77 9.08
N ALA A 401 7.29 -14.00 8.04
CA ALA A 401 7.29 -12.54 8.12
C ALA A 401 5.90 -11.97 8.38
N VAL A 402 4.85 -12.43 7.67
CA VAL A 402 3.49 -11.90 7.88
C VAL A 402 2.90 -12.31 9.24
N GLU A 403 3.35 -13.44 9.82
CA GLU A 403 2.94 -13.88 11.16
C GLU A 403 3.67 -13.15 12.29
N ARG A 404 4.89 -12.66 12.05
CA ARG A 404 5.64 -11.85 13.03
C ARG A 404 5.30 -10.37 13.01
N TYR A 405 4.80 -9.87 11.87
CA TYR A 405 4.54 -8.45 11.65
C TYR A 405 3.07 -8.24 11.27
N THR A 406 2.18 -8.55 12.22
CA THR A 406 0.72 -8.43 12.06
C THR A 406 0.23 -6.99 12.22
N VAL A 407 -1.05 -6.76 11.93
CA VAL A 407 -1.69 -5.46 12.20
C VAL A 407 -1.65 -5.09 13.69
N LYS A 408 -1.66 -6.09 14.58
CA LYS A 408 -1.53 -5.87 16.02
C LYS A 408 -0.11 -5.43 16.38
N ASP A 409 0.90 -6.11 15.86
CA ASP A 409 2.30 -5.76 16.12
C ASP A 409 2.62 -4.34 15.62
N TRP A 410 2.06 -3.95 14.47
CA TRP A 410 2.14 -2.58 13.98
C TRP A 410 1.54 -1.57 14.98
N ALA A 411 0.34 -1.84 15.50
CA ALA A 411 -0.30 -0.95 16.47
C ALA A 411 0.50 -0.87 17.78
N ASP A 412 0.94 -2.01 18.30
CA ASP A 412 1.71 -2.10 19.54
C ASP A 412 3.06 -1.36 19.40
N GLU A 413 3.75 -1.49 18.26
CA GLU A 413 5.00 -0.77 17.98
C GLU A 413 4.80 0.75 17.92
N GLN A 414 3.74 1.22 17.28
CA GLN A 414 3.43 2.65 17.19
C GLN A 414 3.11 3.24 18.57
N LEU A 415 2.32 2.52 19.38
CA LEU A 415 1.94 2.97 20.71
C LEU A 415 3.11 2.89 21.71
N ALA A 416 4.01 1.92 21.56
CA ALA A 416 5.22 1.82 22.37
C ALA A 416 6.22 2.96 22.13
N GLY A 417 6.10 3.70 21.01
CA GLY A 417 6.92 4.86 20.71
C GLY A 417 6.66 6.08 21.59
N PHE A 418 5.54 6.11 22.33
CA PHE A 418 5.29 7.18 23.28
C PHE A 418 6.22 7.00 24.50
N PRO A 419 6.82 8.07 25.04
CA PRO A 419 7.57 7.98 26.28
C PRO A 419 6.68 7.37 27.37
N GLN A 420 7.16 6.30 28.00
CA GLN A 420 6.51 5.76 29.19
C GLN A 420 6.45 6.88 30.25
N PRO A 421 5.31 7.05 30.94
CA PRO A 421 5.24 8.02 32.03
C PRO A 421 6.35 7.69 33.03
N VAL A 422 7.15 8.70 33.40
CA VAL A 422 8.06 8.57 34.53
C VAL A 422 7.18 8.29 35.74
N ALA A 423 7.35 7.13 36.37
CA ALA A 423 6.64 6.81 37.61
C ALA A 423 6.90 7.94 38.64
N PRO A 424 5.88 8.36 39.38
CA PRO A 424 5.97 9.52 40.28
C PRO A 424 7.04 9.38 41.37
#